data_AF-I1C123-F1
#
_entry.id   AF-I1C123-F1
#
_cell.length_a   1.000
_cell.length_b   1.000
_cell.length_c   1.000
_cell.angle_alpha   90.00
_cell.angle_beta   90.00
_cell.angle_gamma   90.00
#
_symmetry.space_group_name_H-M   'P 1'
#
loop_
_entity.id
_entity.type
_entity.pdbx_description
1 polymer ?
#
loop_
_entity_poly.entity_id
_entity_poly.type
_entity_poly.pdbx_seq_one_letter_code
_entity_poly.pdbx_strand_id
1 'polypeptide(L)'
;MGNLDFKIKLANTFATLFLVSSQGFSFSGWFLSHSYDFGPRDFAIILASILHFLLIGFTIYQYLPSSPKDVYEAIGYWYLLIAVLNSGVSFLWYYQVNLFAFIGLLWQVATLVFIYHRFRDYPPRNGTDHAFINAPFSIYTAYSLFIVLWQVFQFSDHTKHSQIAHVFIILFIGFIALHLVDYSHRKDWVYSLTTAWILLGAAVFLDDAPHTVSLIVVGVLISAVARTLIPNWLERFNRRFSRWANRIGERTPLLS
;
A
#
# COMPACT_ATOMS: atom_id res chain seq x y z
N MET A 1 -16.75 27.53 -0.16
CA MET A 1 -16.43 26.11 0.10
C MET A 1 -16.58 25.23 -1.16
N GLY A 2 -17.68 25.28 -1.93
CA GLY A 2 -17.84 24.44 -3.14
C GLY A 2 -16.74 24.55 -4.23
N ASN A 3 -16.18 25.75 -4.45
CA ASN A 3 -15.07 25.92 -5.41
C ASN A 3 -13.75 25.27 -4.96
N LEU A 4 -13.54 25.07 -3.66
CA LEU A 4 -12.31 24.44 -3.14
C LEU A 4 -12.38 22.92 -3.29
N ASP A 5 -13.54 22.32 -2.97
CA ASP A 5 -13.83 20.89 -3.15
C ASP A 5 -13.60 20.46 -4.61
N PHE A 6 -14.13 21.22 -5.58
CA PHE A 6 -13.93 20.94 -6.99
C PHE A 6 -12.46 21.01 -7.41
N LYS A 7 -11.71 22.02 -6.94
CA LYS A 7 -10.28 22.18 -7.26
C LYS A 7 -9.43 21.02 -6.71
N ILE A 8 -9.73 20.54 -5.51
CA ILE A 8 -9.01 19.40 -4.90
C ILE A 8 -9.32 18.11 -5.65
N LYS A 9 -10.58 17.85 -6.00
CA LYS A 9 -10.95 16.69 -6.82
C LYS A 9 -10.26 16.70 -8.18
N LEU A 10 -10.22 17.86 -8.83
CA LEU A 10 -9.51 18.03 -10.10
C LEU A 10 -8.01 17.78 -9.93
N ALA A 11 -7.39 18.31 -8.88
CA ALA A 11 -5.97 18.08 -8.57
C ALA A 11 -5.67 16.60 -8.33
N ASN A 12 -6.53 15.89 -7.60
CA ASN A 12 -6.39 14.46 -7.36
C ASN A 12 -6.56 13.65 -8.66
N THR A 13 -7.47 14.05 -9.53
CA THR A 13 -7.63 13.42 -10.86
C THR A 13 -6.37 13.59 -11.70
N PHE A 14 -5.79 14.80 -11.73
CA PHE A 14 -4.51 15.03 -12.40
C PHE A 14 -3.38 14.23 -11.77
N ALA A 15 -3.33 14.13 -10.44
CA ALA A 15 -2.33 13.34 -9.72
C ALA A 15 -2.38 11.86 -10.14
N THR A 16 -3.57 11.27 -10.19
CA THR A 16 -3.75 9.87 -10.62
C THR A 16 -3.37 9.67 -12.08
N LEU A 17 -3.83 10.54 -12.98
CA LEU A 17 -3.44 10.47 -14.39
C LEU A 17 -1.92 10.55 -14.54
N PHE A 18 -1.29 11.48 -13.83
CA PHE A 18 0.15 11.69 -13.91
C PHE A 18 0.95 10.51 -13.36
N LEU A 19 0.51 9.89 -12.25
CA LEU A 19 1.12 8.68 -11.71
C LEU A 19 0.99 7.49 -12.67
N VAL A 20 -0.22 7.23 -13.16
CA VAL A 20 -0.48 6.12 -14.08
C VAL A 20 0.32 6.29 -15.37
N SER A 21 0.37 7.51 -15.92
CA SER A 21 1.13 7.78 -17.14
C SER A 21 2.64 7.67 -16.94
N SER A 22 3.21 8.23 -15.87
CA SER A 22 4.67 8.20 -15.65
C SER A 22 5.20 6.80 -15.33
N GLN A 23 4.47 6.04 -14.51
CA GLN A 23 4.81 4.65 -14.19
C GLN A 23 4.53 3.73 -15.37
N GLY A 24 3.43 3.95 -16.10
CA GLY A 24 3.13 3.24 -17.35
C GLY A 24 4.26 3.41 -18.38
N PHE A 25 4.78 4.64 -18.54
CA PHE A 25 5.97 4.89 -19.36
C PHE A 25 7.20 4.16 -18.83
N SER A 26 7.44 4.22 -17.51
CA SER A 26 8.59 3.55 -16.86
C SER A 26 8.56 2.01 -17.01
N PHE A 27 7.36 1.42 -17.06
CA PHE A 27 7.16 -0.02 -17.25
C PHE A 27 6.97 -0.43 -18.71
N SER A 28 6.81 0.52 -19.65
CA SER A 28 6.55 0.23 -21.06
C SER A 28 7.61 -0.69 -21.67
N GLY A 29 8.90 -0.46 -21.36
CA GLY A 29 9.99 -1.32 -21.79
C GLY A 29 9.84 -2.76 -21.29
N TRP A 30 9.37 -2.96 -20.05
CA TRP A 30 9.07 -4.30 -19.55
C TRP A 30 7.91 -4.93 -20.33
N PHE A 31 6.77 -4.26 -20.50
CA PHE A 31 5.63 -4.81 -21.25
C PHE A 31 5.97 -5.18 -22.70
N LEU A 32 6.89 -4.43 -23.34
CA LEU A 32 7.27 -4.64 -24.74
C LEU A 32 8.38 -5.69 -24.91
N SER A 33 9.20 -5.94 -23.89
CA SER A 33 10.39 -6.80 -24.00
C SER A 33 10.38 -8.02 -23.07
N HIS A 34 9.31 -8.24 -22.31
CA HIS A 34 9.27 -9.33 -21.33
C HIS A 34 9.18 -10.69 -22.03
N SER A 35 10.19 -11.53 -21.81
CA SER A 35 10.14 -12.96 -22.06
C SER A 35 9.25 -13.65 -21.01
N TYR A 36 8.81 -14.89 -21.26
CA TYR A 36 7.88 -15.63 -20.40
C TYR A 36 8.42 -15.99 -18.99
N ASP A 37 9.60 -15.48 -18.61
CA ASP A 37 10.26 -15.82 -17.35
C ASP A 37 9.89 -14.83 -16.25
N PHE A 38 9.30 -15.35 -15.17
CA PHE A 38 8.87 -14.56 -14.03
C PHE A 38 10.09 -14.08 -13.20
N GLY A 39 10.32 -12.78 -13.17
CA GLY A 39 11.49 -12.15 -12.57
C GLY A 39 11.17 -11.21 -11.38
N PRO A 40 12.22 -10.63 -10.75
CA PRO A 40 12.05 -9.78 -9.57
C PRO A 40 11.23 -8.53 -9.81
N ARG A 41 11.32 -8.02 -11.04
CA ARG A 41 10.58 -6.83 -11.47
C ARG A 41 9.07 -7.06 -11.44
N ASP A 42 8.63 -8.31 -11.62
CA ASP A 42 7.23 -8.64 -11.86
C ASP A 42 6.42 -8.53 -10.56
N PHE A 43 7.01 -8.92 -9.42
CA PHE A 43 6.41 -8.71 -8.10
C PHE A 43 6.12 -7.23 -7.82
N ALA A 44 7.07 -6.36 -8.17
CA ALA A 44 6.93 -4.92 -8.01
C ALA A 44 5.90 -4.33 -9.00
N ILE A 45 5.86 -4.83 -10.23
CA ILE A 45 4.91 -4.39 -11.26
C ILE A 45 3.48 -4.81 -10.91
N ILE A 46 3.27 -6.03 -10.41
CA ILE A 46 1.96 -6.49 -9.93
C ILE A 46 1.48 -5.61 -8.78
N LEU A 47 2.35 -5.35 -7.78
CA LEU A 47 2.00 -4.50 -6.66
C LEU A 47 1.69 -3.07 -7.10
N ALA A 48 2.51 -2.51 -7.99
CA ALA A 48 2.27 -1.20 -8.57
C ALA A 48 0.94 -1.18 -9.33
N SER A 49 0.63 -2.20 -10.12
CA SER A 49 -0.64 -2.29 -10.87
C SER A 49 -1.85 -2.31 -9.94
N ILE A 50 -1.79 -3.08 -8.85
CA ILE A 50 -2.83 -3.08 -7.80
C ILE A 50 -2.98 -1.69 -7.20
N LEU A 51 -1.87 -1.03 -6.83
CA LEU A 51 -1.89 0.33 -6.31
C LEU A 51 -2.56 1.31 -7.28
N HIS A 52 -2.19 1.30 -8.56
CA HIS A 52 -2.78 2.18 -9.58
C HIS A 52 -4.29 1.93 -9.72
N PHE A 53 -4.72 0.67 -9.71
CA PHE A 53 -6.15 0.34 -9.77
C PHE A 53 -6.91 0.91 -8.56
N LEU A 54 -6.34 0.80 -7.35
CA LEU A 54 -6.95 1.38 -6.16
C LEU A 54 -6.93 2.92 -6.18
N LEU A 55 -5.90 3.56 -6.73
CA LEU A 55 -5.82 5.02 -6.88
C LEU A 55 -6.79 5.57 -7.95
N ILE A 56 -7.02 4.80 -9.02
CA ILE A 56 -8.10 5.09 -9.98
C ILE A 56 -9.45 4.96 -9.26
N GLY A 57 -9.65 3.88 -8.51
CA GLY A 57 -10.84 3.69 -7.67
C GLY A 57 -11.06 4.83 -6.68
N PHE A 58 -10.01 5.29 -5.99
CA PHE A 58 -10.01 6.47 -5.11
C PHE A 58 -10.49 7.72 -5.84
N THR A 59 -9.98 7.95 -7.05
CA THR A 59 -10.33 9.11 -7.86
C THR A 59 -11.79 9.08 -8.27
N ILE A 60 -12.29 7.92 -8.73
CA ILE A 60 -13.71 7.74 -9.06
C ILE A 60 -14.58 7.91 -7.80
N TYR A 61 -14.12 7.36 -6.67
CA TYR A 61 -14.84 7.39 -5.41
C TYR A 61 -15.08 8.82 -4.90
N GLN A 62 -14.18 9.78 -5.19
CA GLN A 62 -14.33 11.20 -4.86
C GLN A 62 -15.53 11.89 -5.52
N TYR A 63 -15.98 11.39 -6.67
CA TYR A 63 -17.10 11.97 -7.41
C TYR A 63 -18.45 11.35 -7.02
N LEU A 64 -18.46 10.29 -6.22
CA LEU A 64 -19.69 9.66 -5.76
C LEU A 64 -20.33 10.47 -4.62
N PRO A 65 -21.67 10.47 -4.49
CA PRO A 65 -22.37 11.21 -3.43
C PRO A 65 -22.12 10.65 -2.03
N SER A 66 -21.69 9.39 -1.92
CA SER A 66 -21.35 8.71 -0.65
C SER A 66 -19.96 9.07 -0.12
N SER A 67 -19.22 9.90 -0.85
CA SER A 67 -17.81 10.25 -0.63
C SER A 67 -17.64 11.23 0.55
N PRO A 68 -16.80 10.91 1.56
CA PRO A 68 -16.59 11.77 2.73
C PRO A 68 -15.68 12.97 2.40
N LYS A 69 -16.30 14.14 2.13
CA LYS A 69 -15.63 15.38 1.68
C LYS A 69 -14.42 15.78 2.53
N ASP A 70 -14.58 15.66 3.84
CA ASP A 70 -13.62 16.02 4.88
C ASP A 70 -12.30 15.23 4.75
N VAL A 71 -12.34 14.02 4.21
CA VAL A 71 -11.14 13.18 4.03
C VAL A 71 -10.30 13.64 2.83
N TYR A 72 -10.92 14.09 1.74
CA TYR A 72 -10.19 14.57 0.57
C TYR A 72 -9.69 15.99 0.76
N GLU A 73 -10.39 16.82 1.53
CA GLU A 73 -9.85 18.11 1.97
C GLU A 73 -8.62 17.91 2.86
N ALA A 74 -8.60 16.85 3.68
CA ALA A 74 -7.44 16.51 4.49
C ALA A 74 -6.24 16.03 3.66
N ILE A 75 -6.46 15.24 2.61
CA ILE A 75 -5.42 14.86 1.64
C ILE A 75 -4.98 16.07 0.81
N GLY A 76 -5.92 16.92 0.42
CA GLY A 76 -5.69 18.17 -0.29
C GLY A 76 -4.77 18.01 -1.50
N TYR A 77 -3.83 18.95 -1.65
CA TYR A 77 -2.83 18.94 -2.72
C TYR A 77 -1.63 18.02 -2.46
N TRP A 78 -1.58 17.34 -1.31
CA TRP A 78 -0.46 16.45 -0.97
C TRP A 78 -0.39 15.25 -1.92
N TYR A 79 -1.53 14.75 -2.39
CA TYR A 79 -1.54 13.68 -3.38
C TYR A 79 -0.98 14.13 -4.74
N LEU A 80 -1.28 15.36 -5.16
CA LEU A 80 -0.66 15.96 -6.35
C LEU A 80 0.84 16.12 -6.17
N LEU A 81 1.31 16.57 -4.99
CA LEU A 81 2.74 16.65 -4.70
C LEU A 81 3.43 15.28 -4.81
N ILE A 82 2.81 14.22 -4.28
CA ILE A 82 3.33 12.85 -4.42
C ILE A 82 3.43 12.45 -5.90
N ALA A 83 2.39 12.73 -6.70
CA ALA A 83 2.43 12.44 -8.13
C ALA A 83 3.56 13.17 -8.85
N VAL A 84 3.78 14.45 -8.52
CA VAL A 84 4.88 15.24 -9.08
C VAL A 84 6.24 14.68 -8.67
N LEU A 85 6.42 14.38 -7.38
CA LEU A 85 7.65 13.78 -6.87
C LEU A 85 7.93 12.43 -7.51
N ASN A 86 6.92 11.57 -7.62
CA ASN A 86 7.07 10.23 -8.19
C ASN A 86 7.49 10.28 -9.66
N SER A 87 6.83 11.10 -10.48
CA SER A 87 7.24 11.28 -11.87
C SER A 87 8.63 11.89 -12.00
N GLY A 88 8.98 12.84 -11.11
CA GLY A 88 10.33 13.40 -11.05
C GLY A 88 11.39 12.35 -10.73
N VAL A 89 11.12 11.46 -9.78
CA VAL A 89 12.00 10.32 -9.44
C VAL A 89 12.15 9.39 -10.65
N SER A 90 11.06 9.00 -11.30
CA SER A 90 11.09 8.14 -12.49
C SER A 90 11.89 8.77 -13.62
N PHE A 91 11.75 10.08 -13.84
CA PHE A 91 12.54 10.83 -14.79
C PHE A 91 14.03 10.85 -14.43
N LEU A 92 14.38 11.11 -13.17
CA LEU A 92 15.77 11.11 -12.71
C LEU A 92 16.43 9.72 -12.83
N TRP A 93 15.69 8.64 -12.56
CA TRP A 93 16.16 7.28 -12.81
C TRP A 93 16.38 6.99 -14.30
N TYR A 94 15.53 7.50 -15.19
CA TYR A 94 15.75 7.37 -16.63
C TYR A 94 17.10 7.98 -17.06
N TYR A 95 17.47 9.14 -16.51
CA TYR A 95 18.78 9.78 -16.75
C TYR A 95 19.93 9.25 -15.87
N GLN A 96 19.72 8.17 -15.10
CA GLN A 96 20.73 7.58 -14.20
C GLN A 96 21.24 8.53 -13.10
N VAL A 97 20.45 9.56 -12.74
CA VAL A 97 20.79 10.55 -11.71
C VAL A 97 20.32 10.05 -10.34
N ASN A 98 20.95 8.97 -9.85
CA ASN A 98 20.47 8.19 -8.70
C ASN A 98 20.43 8.95 -7.37
N LEU A 99 21.37 9.86 -7.11
CA LEU A 99 21.40 10.64 -5.86
C LEU A 99 20.20 11.58 -5.75
N PHE A 100 19.88 12.30 -6.82
CA PHE A 100 18.72 13.21 -6.84
C PHE A 100 17.40 12.43 -6.85
N ALA A 101 17.35 11.28 -7.54
CA ALA A 101 16.21 10.38 -7.47
C ALA A 101 15.95 9.90 -6.02
N PHE A 102 17.02 9.56 -5.28
CA PHE A 102 16.92 9.19 -3.88
C PHE A 102 16.42 10.33 -2.99
N ILE A 103 16.90 11.55 -3.20
CA ILE A 103 16.36 12.73 -2.49
C ILE A 103 14.86 12.88 -2.77
N GLY A 104 14.44 12.73 -4.04
CA GLY A 104 13.03 12.75 -4.42
C GLY A 104 12.21 11.67 -3.71
N LEU A 105 12.74 10.45 -3.59
CA LEU A 105 12.11 9.35 -2.85
C LEU A 105 11.95 9.66 -1.35
N LEU A 106 12.94 10.30 -0.72
CA LEU A 106 12.84 10.73 0.68
C LEU A 106 11.69 11.73 0.87
N TRP A 107 11.58 12.72 -0.02
CA TRP A 107 10.46 13.67 -0.01
C TRP A 107 9.12 12.98 -0.26
N GLN A 108 9.08 12.00 -1.17
CA GLN A 108 7.88 11.22 -1.44
C GLN A 108 7.43 10.43 -0.21
N VAL A 109 8.34 9.72 0.46
CA VAL A 109 8.05 8.98 1.70
C VAL A 109 7.63 9.93 2.81
N ALA A 110 8.32 11.06 3.00
CA ALA A 110 7.92 12.05 4.01
C ALA A 110 6.49 12.56 3.79
N THR A 111 6.13 12.84 2.53
CA THR A 111 4.78 13.29 2.16
C THR A 111 3.75 12.19 2.39
N LEU A 112 4.06 10.94 2.03
CA LEU A 112 3.20 9.78 2.28
C LEU A 112 3.00 9.54 3.77
N VAL A 113 4.05 9.63 4.58
CA VAL A 113 3.98 9.51 6.04
C VAL A 113 3.14 10.65 6.64
N PHE A 114 3.22 11.86 6.09
CA PHE A 114 2.37 12.97 6.51
C PHE A 114 0.87 12.69 6.25
N ILE A 115 0.52 12.25 5.03
CA ILE A 115 -0.85 11.82 4.70
C ILE A 115 -1.26 10.65 5.59
N TYR A 116 -0.35 9.69 5.77
CA TYR A 116 -0.58 8.51 6.61
C TYR A 116 -0.93 8.93 8.02
N HIS A 117 -0.25 9.89 8.64
CA HIS A 117 -0.61 10.37 9.98
C HIS A 117 -1.95 11.11 10.00
N ARG A 118 -2.23 11.92 8.97
CA ARG A 118 -3.46 12.71 8.89
C ARG A 118 -4.73 11.85 8.84
N PHE A 119 -4.66 10.65 8.26
CA PHE A 119 -5.77 9.68 8.33
C PHE A 119 -6.12 9.21 9.76
N ARG A 120 -5.39 9.64 10.81
CA ARG A 120 -5.65 9.22 12.19
C ARG A 120 -6.88 9.95 12.70
N ASP A 121 -7.00 11.18 12.25
CA ASP A 121 -8.12 12.07 12.55
C ASP A 121 -9.35 11.74 11.66
N TYR A 122 -9.15 10.92 10.62
CA TYR A 122 -10.17 10.53 9.65
C TYR A 122 -10.24 9.00 9.46
N PRO A 123 -10.70 8.24 10.47
CA PRO A 123 -10.87 6.80 10.36
C PRO A 123 -11.93 6.42 9.31
N PRO A 124 -11.80 5.26 8.64
CA PRO A 124 -12.72 4.85 7.59
C PRO A 124 -14.12 4.56 8.17
N ARG A 125 -15.17 5.12 7.56
CA ARG A 125 -16.55 4.98 8.08
C ARG A 125 -17.19 3.65 7.68
N ASN A 126 -16.75 3.09 6.56
CA ASN A 126 -17.26 1.85 5.99
C ASN A 126 -16.14 1.08 5.28
N GLY A 127 -16.46 -0.13 4.79
CA GLY A 127 -15.50 -0.96 4.06
C GLY A 127 -15.03 -0.35 2.73
N THR A 128 -15.86 0.47 2.08
CA THR A 128 -15.50 1.15 0.83
C THR A 128 -14.49 2.27 1.04
N ASP A 129 -14.62 3.07 2.11
CA ASP A 129 -13.66 4.08 2.53
C ASP A 129 -12.33 3.40 2.84
N HIS A 130 -12.36 2.27 3.54
CA HIS A 130 -11.15 1.52 3.83
C HIS A 130 -10.46 1.05 2.54
N ALA A 131 -11.21 0.51 1.58
CA ALA A 131 -10.67 -0.05 0.34
C ALA A 131 -10.17 1.01 -0.65
N PHE A 132 -10.88 2.14 -0.80
CA PHE A 132 -10.56 3.15 -1.81
C PHE A 132 -9.88 4.39 -1.26
N ILE A 133 -9.89 4.62 0.05
CA ILE A 133 -9.17 5.75 0.66
C ILE A 133 -7.94 5.23 1.40
N ASN A 134 -8.09 4.43 2.45
CA ASN A 134 -6.94 4.11 3.30
C ASN A 134 -5.99 3.08 2.67
N ALA A 135 -6.53 2.05 2.04
CA ALA A 135 -5.73 0.98 1.46
C ALA A 135 -4.72 1.46 0.40
N PRO A 136 -5.06 2.30 -0.61
CA PRO A 136 -4.06 2.74 -1.59
C PRO A 136 -2.88 3.48 -0.95
N PHE A 137 -3.14 4.41 -0.02
CA PHE A 137 -2.06 5.14 0.63
C PHE A 137 -1.25 4.26 1.59
N SER A 138 -1.86 3.25 2.20
CA SER A 138 -1.16 2.25 3.02
C SER A 138 -0.19 1.41 2.16
N ILE A 139 -0.67 0.89 1.02
CA ILE A 139 0.15 0.18 0.03
C ILE A 139 1.29 1.10 -0.45
N TYR A 140 0.97 2.34 -0.81
CA TYR A 140 1.93 3.27 -1.37
C TYR A 140 3.02 3.65 -0.36
N THR A 141 2.66 3.81 0.91
CA THR A 141 3.61 4.10 2.00
C THR A 141 4.55 2.91 2.22
N ALA A 142 4.01 1.69 2.32
CA ALA A 142 4.81 0.48 2.51
C ALA A 142 5.80 0.27 1.35
N TYR A 143 5.31 0.39 0.11
CA TYR A 143 6.13 0.26 -1.10
C TYR A 143 7.23 1.33 -1.17
N SER A 144 6.89 2.60 -0.91
CA SER A 144 7.86 3.70 -0.99
C SER A 144 8.92 3.60 0.12
N LEU A 145 8.52 3.20 1.32
CA LEU A 145 9.46 3.00 2.44
C LEU A 145 10.43 1.86 2.16
N PHE A 146 9.96 0.75 1.58
CA PHE A 146 10.82 -0.33 1.13
C PHE A 146 11.84 0.15 0.09
N ILE A 147 11.40 0.89 -0.94
CA ILE A 147 12.31 1.41 -1.98
C ILE A 147 13.38 2.32 -1.39
N VAL A 148 12.99 3.25 -0.50
CA VAL A 148 13.96 4.15 0.15
C VAL A 148 15.01 3.34 0.92
N LEU A 149 14.58 2.39 1.74
CA LEU A 149 15.50 1.58 2.53
C LEU A 149 16.38 0.73 1.63
N TRP A 150 15.82 0.09 0.60
CA TRP A 150 16.59 -0.68 -0.37
C TRP A 150 17.66 0.19 -1.05
N GLN A 151 17.28 1.39 -1.50
CA GLN A 151 18.16 2.31 -2.21
C GLN A 151 19.38 2.74 -1.37
N VAL A 152 19.23 2.90 -0.05
CA VAL A 152 20.35 3.23 0.85
C VAL A 152 21.49 2.24 0.72
N PHE A 153 21.19 0.95 0.61
CA PHE A 153 22.21 -0.11 0.53
C PHE A 153 22.75 -0.30 -0.90
N GLN A 154 22.04 0.21 -1.92
CA GLN A 154 22.52 0.20 -3.30
C GLN A 154 23.62 1.24 -3.56
N PHE A 155 23.83 2.22 -2.68
CA PHE A 155 24.87 3.24 -2.84
C PHE A 155 26.28 2.77 -2.51
N SER A 156 26.45 1.65 -1.81
CA SER A 156 27.77 1.12 -1.44
C SER A 156 27.91 -0.34 -1.90
N ASP A 157 29.00 -0.64 -2.60
CA ASP A 157 29.27 -1.99 -3.10
C ASP A 157 29.44 -3.00 -1.96
N HIS A 158 29.96 -2.56 -0.81
CA HIS A 158 30.08 -3.39 0.38
C HIS A 158 28.72 -3.81 0.94
N THR A 159 27.71 -2.95 0.85
CA THR A 159 26.37 -3.24 1.36
C THR A 159 25.49 -3.94 0.34
N LYS A 160 25.67 -3.61 -0.94
CA LYS A 160 24.84 -4.11 -2.05
C LYS A 160 24.82 -5.62 -2.18
N HIS A 161 25.93 -6.29 -1.86
CA HIS A 161 26.08 -7.74 -1.94
C HIS A 161 26.16 -8.42 -0.57
N SER A 162 26.04 -7.65 0.51
CA SER A 162 26.15 -8.20 1.87
C SER A 162 24.86 -8.87 2.30
N GLN A 163 24.91 -10.18 2.55
CA GLN A 163 23.77 -10.94 3.09
C GLN A 163 23.30 -10.36 4.43
N ILE A 164 24.25 -9.94 5.27
CA ILE A 164 23.97 -9.35 6.58
C ILE A 164 23.13 -8.08 6.43
N ALA A 165 23.49 -7.21 5.47
CA ALA A 165 22.75 -5.98 5.20
C ALA A 165 21.30 -6.27 4.78
N HIS A 166 21.08 -7.23 3.89
CA HIS A 166 19.74 -7.64 3.46
C HIS A 166 18.90 -8.18 4.62
N VAL A 167 19.49 -9.03 5.48
CA VAL A 167 18.81 -9.55 6.68
C VAL A 167 18.38 -8.40 7.60
N PHE A 168 19.24 -7.41 7.85
CA PHE A 168 18.88 -6.26 8.68
C PHE A 168 17.71 -5.46 8.11
N ILE A 169 17.68 -5.22 6.79
CA ILE A 169 16.58 -4.51 6.14
C ILE A 169 15.27 -5.28 6.29
N ILE A 170 15.30 -6.59 6.01
CA ILE A 170 14.11 -7.46 6.09
C ILE A 170 13.55 -7.44 7.51
N LEU A 171 14.41 -7.60 8.52
CA LEU A 171 14.00 -7.55 9.92
C LEU A 171 13.48 -6.17 10.31
N PHE A 172 14.12 -5.10 9.86
CA PHE A 172 13.72 -3.73 10.18
C PHE A 172 12.34 -3.39 9.59
N ILE A 173 12.12 -3.70 8.31
CA ILE A 173 10.83 -3.45 7.64
C ILE A 173 9.75 -4.39 8.19
N GLY A 174 10.09 -5.66 8.44
CA GLY A 174 9.20 -6.61 9.09
C GLY A 174 8.76 -6.14 10.48
N PHE A 175 9.68 -5.60 11.27
CA PHE A 175 9.39 -5.04 12.58
C PHE A 175 8.45 -3.83 12.50
N ILE A 176 8.68 -2.89 11.56
CA ILE A 176 7.78 -1.75 11.34
C ILE A 176 6.37 -2.23 10.98
N ALA A 177 6.26 -3.17 10.04
CA ALA A 177 4.98 -3.72 9.63
C ALA A 177 4.27 -4.46 10.79
N LEU A 178 4.99 -5.25 11.58
CA LEU A 178 4.42 -5.91 12.77
C LEU A 178 3.92 -4.89 13.80
N HIS A 179 4.69 -3.85 14.06
CA HIS A 179 4.28 -2.77 14.96
C HIS A 179 3.00 -2.08 14.46
N LEU A 180 2.90 -1.81 13.14
CA LEU A 180 1.74 -1.15 12.56
C LEU A 180 0.46 -2.00 12.54
N VAL A 181 0.56 -3.33 12.49
CA VAL A 181 -0.64 -4.21 12.55
C VAL A 181 -1.07 -4.54 13.98
N ASP A 182 -0.12 -4.78 14.89
CA ASP A 182 -0.46 -5.23 16.25
C ASP A 182 -0.67 -4.06 17.24
N TYR A 183 0.13 -2.99 17.13
CA TYR A 183 0.17 -1.91 18.14
C TYR A 183 -0.34 -0.55 17.65
N SER A 184 -0.35 -0.29 16.35
CA SER A 184 -0.90 0.98 15.84
C SER A 184 -2.41 1.07 16.10
N HIS A 185 -2.87 2.30 16.35
CA HIS A 185 -4.30 2.59 16.55
C HIS A 185 -5.18 2.13 15.39
N ARG A 186 -4.63 2.04 14.17
CA ARG A 186 -5.37 1.61 12.98
C ARG A 186 -5.35 0.11 12.73
N LYS A 187 -4.43 -0.64 13.37
CA LYS A 187 -4.17 -2.05 13.07
C LYS A 187 -4.09 -2.30 11.57
N ASP A 188 -3.15 -1.63 10.91
CA ASP A 188 -3.10 -1.51 9.45
C ASP A 188 -2.63 -2.81 8.80
N TRP A 189 -3.57 -3.73 8.60
CA TRP A 189 -3.32 -5.02 7.98
C TRP A 189 -2.95 -4.89 6.48
N VAL A 190 -3.35 -3.81 5.81
CA VAL A 190 -3.00 -3.57 4.40
C VAL A 190 -1.52 -3.27 4.27
N TYR A 191 -0.98 -2.43 5.16
CA TYR A 191 0.44 -2.12 5.21
C TYR A 191 1.26 -3.40 5.39
N SER A 192 0.86 -4.24 6.34
CA SER A 192 1.58 -5.46 6.68
C SER A 192 1.46 -6.53 5.60
N LEU A 193 0.30 -6.66 4.96
CA LEU A 193 0.13 -7.55 3.81
C LEU A 193 0.95 -7.09 2.60
N THR A 194 1.01 -5.78 2.35
CA THR A 194 1.87 -5.20 1.31
C THR A 194 3.33 -5.49 1.58
N THR A 195 3.77 -5.30 2.83
CA THR A 195 5.13 -5.62 3.25
C THR A 195 5.43 -7.11 3.07
N ALA A 196 4.50 -7.99 3.45
CA ALA A 196 4.65 -9.43 3.24
C ALA A 196 4.76 -9.78 1.75
N TRP A 197 3.99 -9.14 0.87
CA TRP A 197 4.12 -9.33 -0.58
C TRP A 197 5.50 -8.92 -1.11
N ILE A 198 5.99 -7.76 -0.67
CA ILE A 198 7.32 -7.25 -1.07
C ILE A 198 8.42 -8.21 -0.59
N LEU A 199 8.36 -8.66 0.66
CA LEU A 199 9.32 -9.60 1.23
C LEU A 199 9.23 -10.98 0.58
N LEU A 200 8.03 -11.45 0.21
CA LEU A 200 7.86 -12.67 -0.57
C LEU A 200 8.57 -12.55 -1.92
N GLY A 201 8.40 -11.41 -2.61
CA GLY A 201 9.16 -11.10 -3.82
C GLY A 201 10.66 -11.12 -3.58
N ALA A 202 11.15 -10.47 -2.52
CA ALA A 202 12.56 -10.48 -2.15
C ALA A 202 13.08 -11.91 -1.86
N ALA A 203 12.28 -12.76 -1.22
CA ALA A 203 12.65 -14.14 -0.90
C ALA A 203 12.93 -14.96 -2.15
N VAL A 204 12.20 -14.74 -3.25
CA VAL A 204 12.40 -15.52 -4.48
C VAL A 204 13.79 -15.31 -5.11
N PHE A 205 14.46 -14.19 -4.83
CA PHE A 205 15.71 -13.81 -5.49
C PHE A 205 16.90 -13.63 -4.55
N LEU A 206 16.65 -13.58 -3.25
CA LEU A 206 17.71 -13.64 -2.26
C LEU A 206 18.07 -15.10 -2.01
N ASP A 207 19.35 -15.35 -1.81
CA ASP A 207 19.88 -16.68 -1.47
C ASP A 207 20.20 -16.77 0.03
N ASP A 208 20.45 -17.98 0.52
CA ASP A 208 20.93 -18.30 1.87
C ASP A 208 20.11 -17.67 3.02
N ALA A 209 20.76 -16.94 3.93
CA ALA A 209 20.15 -16.39 5.13
C ALA A 209 19.05 -15.35 4.84
N PRO A 210 19.26 -14.35 3.96
CA PRO A 210 18.19 -13.41 3.62
C PRO A 210 16.93 -14.07 3.04
N HIS A 211 17.07 -15.16 2.26
CA HIS A 211 15.94 -15.97 1.78
C HIS A 211 15.09 -16.48 2.95
N THR A 212 15.72 -17.23 3.86
CA THR A 212 15.04 -17.88 4.98
C THR A 212 14.41 -16.84 5.90
N VAL A 213 15.16 -15.77 6.23
CA VAL A 213 14.65 -14.69 7.09
C VAL A 213 13.44 -14.02 6.46
N SER A 214 13.44 -13.78 5.14
CA SER A 214 12.30 -13.20 4.45
C SER A 214 11.04 -14.06 4.57
N LEU A 215 11.15 -15.38 4.31
CA LEU A 215 10.01 -16.30 4.45
C LEU A 215 9.48 -16.38 5.89
N ILE A 216 10.37 -16.38 6.89
CA ILE A 216 9.97 -16.35 8.30
C ILE A 216 9.17 -15.07 8.57
N VAL A 217 9.68 -13.90 8.19
CA VAL A 217 9.01 -12.61 8.42
C VAL A 217 7.67 -12.56 7.69
N VAL A 218 7.58 -13.07 6.45
CA VAL A 218 6.31 -13.21 5.71
C VAL A 218 5.31 -14.05 6.50
N GLY A 219 5.71 -15.23 7.01
CA GLY A 219 4.85 -16.08 7.82
C GLY A 219 4.35 -15.40 9.11
N VAL A 220 5.22 -14.64 9.79
CA VAL A 220 4.85 -13.86 10.98
C VAL A 220 3.86 -12.74 10.62
N LEU A 221 4.09 -12.01 9.53
CA LEU A 221 3.19 -10.95 9.07
C LEU A 221 1.80 -11.48 8.66
N ILE A 222 1.75 -12.59 7.92
CA ILE A 222 0.49 -13.24 7.54
C ILE A 222 -0.26 -13.70 8.80
N SER A 223 0.45 -14.27 9.77
CA SER A 223 -0.14 -14.67 11.05
C SER A 223 -0.70 -13.48 11.82
N ALA A 224 0.03 -12.35 11.88
CA ALA A 224 -0.45 -11.13 12.53
C ALA A 224 -1.70 -10.56 11.84
N VAL A 225 -1.72 -10.53 10.51
CA VAL A 225 -2.90 -10.14 9.72
C VAL A 225 -4.09 -11.08 9.97
N ALA A 226 -3.85 -12.40 10.02
CA ALA A 226 -4.89 -13.37 10.32
C ALA A 226 -5.49 -13.14 11.71
N ARG A 227 -4.66 -12.88 12.73
CA ARG A 227 -5.13 -12.57 14.10
C ARG A 227 -6.01 -11.32 14.16
N THR A 228 -5.78 -10.32 13.32
CA THR A 228 -6.60 -9.09 13.31
C THR A 228 -7.91 -9.26 12.52
N LEU A 229 -7.91 -10.06 11.46
CA LEU A 229 -9.08 -10.20 10.58
C LEU A 229 -10.04 -11.33 11.00
N ILE A 230 -9.53 -12.47 11.49
CA ILE A 230 -10.35 -13.66 11.82
C ILE A 230 -11.45 -13.36 12.86
N PRO A 231 -11.17 -12.70 14.00
CA PRO A 231 -12.20 -12.44 15.00
C PRO A 231 -13.35 -11.60 14.45
N ASN A 232 -12.99 -10.53 13.72
CA ASN A 232 -13.95 -9.63 13.07
C ASN A 232 -14.81 -10.36 12.03
N TRP A 233 -14.21 -11.30 11.30
CA TRP A 233 -14.92 -12.09 10.31
C TRP A 233 -15.89 -13.09 10.98
N LEU A 234 -15.44 -13.81 12.02
CA LEU A 234 -16.26 -14.75 12.79
C LEU A 234 -17.46 -14.06 13.44
N GLU A 235 -17.27 -12.88 14.03
CA GLU A 235 -18.38 -12.11 14.62
C GLU A 235 -19.43 -11.71 13.58
N ARG A 236 -18.99 -11.24 12.40
CA ARG A 236 -19.92 -10.89 11.30
C ARG A 236 -20.67 -12.12 10.81
N PHE A 237 -19.99 -13.25 10.70
CA PHE A 237 -20.60 -14.51 10.29
C PHE A 237 -21.64 -14.96 11.31
N ASN A 238 -21.28 -15.03 12.60
CA ASN A 238 -22.20 -15.39 13.68
C ASN A 238 -23.42 -14.45 13.74
N ARG A 239 -23.23 -13.13 13.57
CA ARG A 239 -24.34 -12.16 13.51
C ARG A 239 -25.26 -12.35 12.31
N ARG A 240 -24.75 -12.81 11.16
CA ARG A 240 -25.58 -13.14 10.00
C ARG A 240 -26.33 -14.45 10.22
N PHE A 241 -25.65 -15.45 10.75
CA PHE A 241 -26.23 -16.75 11.04
C PHE A 241 -27.33 -16.67 12.10
N SER A 242 -27.10 -15.96 13.21
CA SER A 242 -28.11 -15.74 14.26
C SER A 242 -29.36 -15.02 13.71
N ARG A 243 -29.19 -13.98 12.87
CA ARG A 243 -30.33 -13.31 12.20
C ARG A 243 -31.08 -14.19 11.21
N TRP A 244 -30.41 -15.19 10.63
CA TRP A 244 -31.05 -16.17 9.77
C TRP A 244 -31.83 -17.20 10.60
N ALA A 245 -31.21 -17.73 11.66
CA ALA A 245 -31.84 -18.67 12.59
C ALA A 245 -33.10 -18.08 13.26
N ASN A 246 -33.04 -16.83 13.74
CA ASN A 246 -34.19 -16.16 14.36
C ASN A 246 -35.35 -15.98 13.37
N ARG A 247 -35.07 -15.70 12.09
CA ARG A 247 -36.11 -15.58 11.05
C ARG A 247 -36.78 -16.92 10.72
N ILE A 248 -36.13 -18.05 11.00
CA ILE A 248 -36.72 -19.38 10.85
C ILE A 248 -37.58 -19.71 12.08
N GLY A 249 -37.11 -19.39 13.29
CA GLY A 249 -37.86 -19.57 14.54
C GLY A 249 -39.14 -18.73 14.64
N GLU A 250 -39.16 -17.52 14.07
CA GLU A 250 -40.38 -16.69 14.01
C GLU A 250 -41.45 -17.22 13.03
N ARG A 251 -41.08 -18.13 12.12
CA ARG A 251 -41.99 -18.71 11.12
C ARG A 251 -42.57 -20.07 11.52
N THR A 252 -42.13 -20.66 12.62
CA THR A 252 -42.79 -21.83 13.20
C THR A 252 -43.98 -21.34 14.04
N PRO A 253 -45.25 -21.56 13.61
CA PRO A 253 -46.39 -21.28 14.47
C PRO A 253 -46.23 -22.11 15.74
N LEU A 254 -46.43 -21.47 16.89
CA LEU A 254 -46.52 -22.16 18.17
C LEU A 254 -47.66 -23.17 18.03
N LEU A 255 -47.32 -24.45 17.90
CA LEU A 255 -48.26 -25.56 18.05
C LEU A 255 -48.58 -25.63 19.54
N SER A 256 -49.47 -24.75 20.00
CA SER A 256 -50.21 -24.84 21.26
C SER A 256 -51.62 -25.32 20.98
#